data_AF-A0A5N9GCP1-F1
#
_entry.id   AF-A0A5N9GCP1-F1
#
_cell.length_a   1.000
_cell.length_b   1.000
_cell.length_c   1.000
_cell.angle_alpha   90.00
_cell.angle_beta   90.00
_cell.angle_gamma   90.00
#
_symmetry.space_group_name_H-M   'P 1'
#
loop_
_entity.id
_entity.type
_entity.pdbx_description
1 polymer ?
#
loop_
_entity_poly.entity_id
_entity_poly.type
_entity_poly.pdbx_seq_one_letter_code
_entity_poly.pdbx_strand_id
1 'polypeptide(L)'
;MKLLVITGGRHPYEESTPVLERFLKAAGHDVTATEDASVLADSTAMAGYDALVFNTRRENAADFAEMKLSEAAQNGIIDYVKAGKGFVCLHISGCGADYWPEFAEITGGGWVSGTSYHPPYSNFAVKVSQPGHAGVAGVSDFNTDDELYMGIEYKSGSDVYLTGTSEEGTWP
;
A
#
# COMPACT_ATOMS: atom_id res chain seq x y z
N MET A 1 9.87 -1.13 -16.08
CA MET A 1 8.63 -0.36 -15.87
C MET A 1 9.00 1.02 -15.36
N LYS A 2 8.16 2.02 -15.62
CA LYS A 2 8.20 3.34 -15.00
C LYS A 2 7.25 3.36 -13.82
N LEU A 3 7.75 3.61 -12.62
CA LEU A 3 7.00 3.58 -11.37
C LEU A 3 6.92 4.98 -10.77
N LEU A 4 5.72 5.39 -10.39
CA LEU A 4 5.50 6.58 -9.59
C LEU A 4 5.26 6.17 -8.14
N VAL A 5 6.23 6.48 -7.28
CA VAL A 5 6.13 6.28 -5.84
C VAL A 5 5.57 7.56 -5.22
N ILE A 6 4.37 7.49 -4.66
CA ILE A 6 3.82 8.55 -3.83
C ILE A 6 4.24 8.28 -2.39
N THR A 7 4.94 9.24 -1.78
CA THR A 7 5.43 9.12 -0.41
C THR A 7 5.02 10.28 0.51
N GLY A 8 5.47 10.25 1.76
CA GLY A 8 5.18 11.25 2.79
C GLY A 8 3.96 10.92 3.64
N GLY A 9 3.71 11.76 4.65
CA GLY A 9 2.68 11.55 5.66
C GLY A 9 3.27 11.14 7.01
N ARG A 10 2.44 10.56 7.87
CA ARG A 10 2.79 10.24 9.26
C ARG A 10 3.35 8.82 9.39
N HIS A 11 4.63 8.63 9.09
CA HIS A 11 5.54 7.48 9.35
C HIS A 11 6.98 7.93 8.97
N PRO A 12 8.06 7.19 9.31
CA PRO A 12 9.43 7.55 8.95
C PRO A 12 9.74 7.27 7.45
N TYR A 13 9.03 7.96 6.54
CA TYR A 13 9.17 7.78 5.09
C TYR A 13 10.53 8.23 4.55
N GLU A 14 11.21 9.11 5.26
CA GLU A 14 12.61 9.49 5.03
C GLU A 14 13.57 8.30 5.19
N GLU A 15 13.19 7.29 5.97
CA GLU A 15 13.96 6.05 6.13
C GLU A 15 13.51 4.98 5.13
N SER A 16 12.20 4.80 4.95
CA SER A 16 11.67 3.71 4.11
C SER A 16 11.74 3.99 2.61
N THR A 17 11.54 5.23 2.18
CA THR A 17 11.52 5.57 0.74
C THR A 17 12.85 5.33 0.05
N PRO A 18 14.01 5.74 0.60
CA PRO A 18 15.30 5.44 -0.02
C PRO A 18 15.58 3.94 -0.12
N VAL A 19 15.08 3.15 0.85
CA VAL A 19 15.19 1.68 0.82
C VAL A 19 14.35 1.12 -0.33
N LEU A 20 13.08 1.51 -0.41
CA LEU A 20 12.15 1.10 -1.47
C LEU A 20 12.67 1.47 -2.87
N GLU A 21 13.12 2.71 -3.06
CA GLU A 21 13.69 3.16 -4.32
C GLU A 21 14.89 2.33 -4.74
N ARG A 22 15.81 2.01 -3.81
CA ARG A 22 16.97 1.16 -4.11
C ARG A 22 16.54 -0.23 -4.55
N PHE A 23 15.57 -0.85 -3.86
CA PHE A 23 15.07 -2.17 -4.24
C PHE A 23 14.42 -2.17 -5.63
N LEU A 24 13.54 -1.20 -5.91
CA LEU A 24 12.85 -1.10 -7.21
C LEU A 24 13.83 -0.80 -8.36
N LYS A 25 14.80 0.10 -8.15
CA LYS A 25 15.84 0.40 -9.15
C LYS A 25 16.76 -0.80 -9.39
N ALA A 26 17.15 -1.52 -8.34
CA ALA A 26 17.95 -2.75 -8.46
C ALA A 26 17.21 -3.87 -9.23
N ALA A 27 15.87 -3.89 -9.16
CA ALA A 27 15.02 -4.76 -9.97
C ALA A 27 14.86 -4.30 -11.44
N GLY A 28 15.54 -3.22 -11.85
CA GLY A 28 15.53 -2.72 -13.22
C GLY A 28 14.34 -1.82 -13.56
N HIS A 29 13.73 -1.18 -12.56
CA HIS A 29 12.66 -0.21 -12.76
C HIS A 29 13.20 1.23 -12.81
N ASP A 30 12.53 2.08 -13.59
CA ASP A 30 12.69 3.52 -13.57
C ASP A 30 11.71 4.09 -12.54
N VAL A 31 12.20 4.83 -11.54
CA VAL A 31 11.44 5.17 -10.34
C VAL A 31 11.49 6.66 -10.10
N THR A 32 10.32 7.29 -10.05
CA THR A 32 10.12 8.66 -9.59
C THR A 32 9.42 8.62 -8.24
N ALA A 33 10.08 9.08 -7.18
CA ALA A 33 9.46 9.27 -5.87
C ALA A 33 9.11 10.74 -5.64
N THR A 34 7.91 11.01 -5.14
CA THR A 34 7.45 12.37 -4.82
C THR A 34 6.48 12.38 -3.65
N GLU A 35 6.53 13.43 -2.83
CA GLU A 35 5.51 13.73 -1.82
C GLU A 35 4.33 14.53 -2.42
N ASP A 36 4.53 15.16 -3.57
CA ASP A 36 3.54 15.97 -4.26
C ASP A 36 2.46 15.09 -4.90
N ALA A 37 1.30 15.06 -4.24
CA ALA A 37 0.14 14.30 -4.69
C ALA A 37 -0.60 14.92 -5.89
N SER A 38 -0.29 16.17 -6.26
CA SER A 38 -0.99 16.85 -7.35
C SER A 38 -0.80 16.16 -8.71
N VAL A 39 0.30 15.43 -8.88
CA VAL A 39 0.55 14.56 -10.03
C VAL A 39 -0.57 13.54 -10.26
N LEU A 40 -1.27 13.11 -9.20
CA LEU A 40 -2.37 12.15 -9.27
C LEU A 40 -3.64 12.75 -9.90
N ALA A 41 -3.71 14.07 -10.03
CA ALA A 41 -4.77 14.78 -10.73
C ALA A 41 -4.42 15.10 -12.20
N ASP A 42 -3.18 14.83 -12.63
CA ASP A 42 -2.71 15.07 -14.00
C ASP A 42 -2.63 13.74 -14.77
N SER A 43 -3.68 13.43 -15.54
CA SER A 43 -3.75 12.22 -16.34
C SER A 43 -2.64 12.12 -17.39
N THR A 44 -2.13 13.25 -17.89
CA THR A 44 -1.03 13.26 -18.87
C THR A 44 0.28 12.89 -18.18
N ALA A 45 0.54 13.42 -17.00
CA ALA A 45 1.69 13.04 -16.19
C ALA A 45 1.62 11.56 -15.78
N MET A 46 0.46 11.10 -15.29
CA MET A 46 0.26 9.72 -14.85
C MET A 46 0.41 8.70 -15.99
N ALA A 47 -0.01 9.04 -17.22
CA ALA A 47 0.10 8.16 -18.39
C ALA A 47 1.54 7.72 -18.68
N GLY A 48 2.54 8.50 -18.23
CA GLY A 48 3.96 8.17 -18.34
C GLY A 48 4.42 7.00 -17.47
N TYR A 49 3.61 6.55 -16.52
CA TYR A 49 3.94 5.48 -15.57
C TYR A 49 3.14 4.20 -15.84
N ASP A 50 3.74 3.06 -15.53
CA ASP A 50 3.15 1.73 -15.67
C ASP A 50 2.39 1.29 -14.42
N ALA A 51 2.85 1.74 -13.24
CA ALA A 51 2.16 1.53 -11.98
C ALA A 51 2.38 2.69 -11.00
N LEU A 52 1.39 2.86 -10.11
CA LEU A 52 1.51 3.66 -8.89
C LEU A 52 1.94 2.77 -7.73
N VAL A 53 2.86 3.27 -6.91
CA VAL A 53 3.28 2.63 -5.67
C VAL A 53 3.02 3.61 -4.53
N PHE A 54 2.10 3.27 -3.64
CA PHE A 54 1.82 4.08 -2.47
C PHE A 54 2.69 3.62 -1.32
N ASN A 55 3.61 4.49 -0.90
CA ASN A 55 4.40 4.40 0.33
C ASN A 55 4.14 5.66 1.15
N THR A 56 2.87 5.89 1.51
CA THR A 56 2.37 7.14 2.06
C THR A 56 1.20 6.88 3.00
N ARG A 57 1.00 7.73 4.02
CA ARG A 57 -0.17 7.68 4.89
C ARG A 57 -1.04 8.89 4.61
N ARG A 58 -2.12 8.68 3.86
CA ARG A 58 -3.06 9.71 3.40
C ARG A 58 -4.43 9.53 4.05
N GLU A 59 -4.47 9.72 5.36
CA GLU A 59 -5.67 9.59 6.20
C GLU A 59 -6.31 10.94 6.51
N ASN A 60 -7.53 10.91 7.05
CA ASN A 60 -8.19 12.06 7.66
C ASN A 60 -7.80 12.19 9.16
N ALA A 61 -6.61 12.70 9.45
CA ALA A 61 -6.14 12.90 10.82
C ALA A 61 -6.25 14.36 11.28
N ALA A 62 -7.05 14.62 12.32
CA ALA A 62 -7.22 15.95 12.89
C ALA A 62 -5.97 16.46 13.66
N ASP A 63 -5.10 15.55 14.10
CA ASP A 63 -3.86 15.83 14.85
C ASP A 63 -2.62 15.90 13.95
N PHE A 64 -2.79 15.92 12.62
CA PHE A 64 -1.70 15.94 11.65
C PHE A 64 -1.97 16.91 10.49
N ALA A 65 -1.02 17.02 9.56
CA ALA A 65 -1.21 17.78 8.32
C ALA A 65 -2.36 17.18 7.48
N GLU A 66 -3.05 18.04 6.74
CA GLU A 66 -4.07 17.61 5.78
C GLU A 66 -3.38 16.82 4.65
N MET A 67 -3.64 15.52 4.62
CA MET A 67 -3.02 14.58 3.69
C MET A 67 -4.03 13.91 2.75
N LYS A 68 -5.33 14.24 2.87
CA LYS A 68 -6.37 13.71 1.99
C LYS A 68 -6.03 13.99 0.54
N LEU A 69 -6.30 12.98 -0.29
CA LEU A 69 -6.28 13.17 -1.73
C LEU A 69 -7.46 14.06 -2.14
N SER A 70 -7.20 15.05 -2.99
CA SER A 70 -8.25 15.85 -3.60
C SER A 70 -9.16 14.98 -4.46
N GLU A 71 -10.41 15.39 -4.67
CA GLU A 71 -11.35 14.67 -5.56
C GLU A 71 -10.76 14.45 -6.96
N ALA A 72 -9.98 15.41 -7.46
CA ALA A 72 -9.29 15.27 -8.75
C ALA A 72 -8.24 14.15 -8.73
N ALA A 73 -7.47 14.02 -7.64
CA ALA A 73 -6.52 12.93 -7.47
C ALA A 73 -7.23 11.56 -7.30
N GLN A 74 -8.32 11.53 -6.54
CA GLN A 74 -9.14 10.32 -6.37
C GLN A 74 -9.67 9.82 -7.73
N ASN A 75 -10.29 10.71 -8.51
CA ASN A 75 -10.78 10.39 -9.85
C ASN A 75 -9.64 9.98 -10.79
N GLY A 76 -8.49 10.65 -10.74
CA GLY A 76 -7.32 10.29 -11.53
C GLY A 76 -6.81 8.87 -11.25
N ILE A 77 -6.77 8.45 -9.98
CA ILE A 77 -6.42 7.07 -9.61
C ILE A 77 -7.46 6.08 -10.11
N ILE A 78 -8.75 6.37 -9.95
CA ILE A 78 -9.85 5.51 -10.43
C ILE A 78 -9.70 5.26 -11.93
N ASP A 79 -9.52 6.32 -12.71
CA ASP A 79 -9.38 6.22 -14.16
C ASP A 79 -8.10 5.49 -14.57
N TYR A 80 -6.99 5.72 -13.86
CA TYR A 80 -5.72 5.04 -14.07
C TYR A 80 -5.84 3.52 -13.88
N VAL A 81 -6.47 3.08 -12.79
CA VAL A 81 -6.70 1.65 -12.51
C VAL A 81 -7.68 1.05 -13.52
N LYS A 82 -8.77 1.76 -13.86
CA LYS A 82 -9.72 1.31 -14.90
C LYS A 82 -9.08 1.16 -16.28
N ALA A 83 -8.03 1.93 -16.57
CA ALA A 83 -7.24 1.80 -17.79
C ALA A 83 -6.29 0.57 -17.79
N GLY A 84 -6.33 -0.25 -16.74
CA GLY A 84 -5.54 -1.48 -16.63
C GLY A 84 -4.11 -1.26 -16.13
N LYS A 85 -3.82 -0.11 -15.53
CA LYS A 85 -2.51 0.19 -14.95
C LYS A 85 -2.38 -0.38 -13.53
N GLY A 86 -1.15 -0.64 -13.11
CA GLY A 86 -0.87 -1.26 -11.81
C GLY A 86 -1.02 -0.30 -10.63
N PHE A 87 -1.45 -0.83 -9.49
CA PHE A 87 -1.49 -0.12 -8.22
C PHE A 87 -0.90 -1.02 -7.13
N VAL A 88 0.04 -0.49 -6.34
CA VAL A 88 0.65 -1.19 -5.20
C VAL A 88 0.42 -0.36 -3.94
N CYS A 89 -0.15 -1.00 -2.92
CA CYS A 89 -0.42 -0.42 -1.62
C CYS A 89 0.55 -1.05 -0.60
N LEU A 90 1.33 -0.24 0.11
CA LEU A 90 2.31 -0.71 1.10
C LEU A 90 1.90 -0.27 2.51
N HIS A 91 1.87 -1.25 3.42
CA HIS A 91 1.64 -1.03 4.84
C HIS A 91 0.36 -0.18 5.07
N ILE A 92 0.45 0.91 5.82
CA ILE A 92 -0.68 1.77 6.18
C ILE A 92 -1.29 2.53 4.99
N SER A 93 -0.76 2.45 3.77
CA SER A 93 -1.24 3.29 2.67
C SER A 93 -2.67 3.04 2.23
N GLY A 94 -3.29 1.93 2.67
CA GLY A 94 -4.69 1.60 2.47
C GLY A 94 -5.65 2.25 3.49
N CYS A 95 -5.23 3.30 4.21
CA CYS A 95 -5.99 3.93 5.29
C CYS A 95 -6.95 5.06 4.84
N GLY A 96 -7.19 5.23 3.54
CA GLY A 96 -7.95 6.38 2.99
C GLY A 96 -9.47 6.17 2.86
N ALA A 97 -9.98 4.99 3.23
CA ALA A 97 -11.37 4.60 2.99
C ALA A 97 -12.40 5.38 3.83
N ASP A 98 -11.96 6.06 4.89
CA ASP A 98 -12.82 6.84 5.78
C ASP A 98 -13.36 8.12 5.14
N TYR A 99 -12.59 8.77 4.25
CA TYR A 99 -13.06 9.92 3.45
C TYR A 99 -13.25 9.60 1.97
N TRP A 100 -12.67 8.50 1.47
CA TRP A 100 -12.79 8.06 0.08
C TRP A 100 -13.10 6.54 0.04
N PRO A 101 -14.37 6.14 0.22
CA PRO A 101 -14.76 4.74 0.37
C PRO A 101 -14.36 3.82 -0.79
N GLU A 102 -14.37 4.33 -2.03
CA GLU A 102 -13.98 3.58 -3.22
C GLU A 102 -12.51 3.15 -3.20
N PHE A 103 -11.68 3.78 -2.37
CA PHE A 103 -10.27 3.41 -2.24
C PHE A 103 -10.10 1.97 -1.76
N ALA A 104 -10.95 1.50 -0.85
CA ALA A 104 -10.92 0.11 -0.38
C ALA A 104 -11.26 -0.90 -1.49
N GLU A 105 -12.04 -0.51 -2.49
CA GLU A 105 -12.31 -1.36 -3.67
C GLU A 105 -11.09 -1.44 -4.60
N ILE A 106 -10.28 -0.39 -4.66
CA ILE A 106 -9.03 -0.37 -5.43
C ILE A 106 -7.95 -1.23 -4.76
N THR A 107 -7.82 -1.12 -3.43
CA THR A 107 -6.76 -1.80 -2.67
C THR A 107 -7.14 -3.22 -2.22
N GLY A 108 -8.40 -3.64 -2.42
CA GLY A 108 -8.92 -4.93 -1.95
C GLY A 108 -9.15 -4.99 -0.44
N GLY A 109 -9.22 -3.84 0.23
CA GLY A 109 -9.28 -3.73 1.68
C GLY A 109 -8.44 -2.59 2.24
N GLY A 110 -8.40 -2.42 3.56
CA GLY A 110 -7.64 -1.34 4.16
C GLY A 110 -7.74 -1.22 5.68
N TRP A 111 -6.90 -0.35 6.22
CA TRP A 111 -6.94 0.01 7.64
C TRP A 111 -8.20 0.82 7.96
N VAL A 112 -8.92 0.41 9.00
CA VAL A 112 -10.15 1.06 9.48
C VAL A 112 -9.86 1.78 10.78
N SER A 113 -9.78 3.11 10.73
CA SER A 113 -9.53 3.95 11.91
C SER A 113 -10.52 3.67 13.03
N GLY A 114 -10.00 3.40 14.24
CA GLY A 114 -10.79 3.06 15.42
C GLY A 114 -11.21 1.59 15.52
N THR A 115 -10.90 0.75 14.52
CA THR A 115 -11.17 -0.70 14.54
C THR A 115 -9.90 -1.52 14.35
N SER A 116 -9.10 -1.20 13.32
CA SER A 116 -7.84 -1.88 13.07
C SER A 116 -6.80 -1.50 14.11
N TYR A 117 -5.90 -2.43 14.41
CA TYR A 117 -4.84 -2.26 15.40
C TYR A 117 -3.70 -3.23 15.10
N HIS A 118 -2.60 -3.10 15.85
CA HIS A 118 -1.58 -4.13 15.94
C HIS A 118 -1.08 -4.18 17.40
N PRO A 119 -0.69 -5.36 17.91
CA PRO A 119 0.12 -5.46 19.12
C PRO A 119 1.48 -4.78 18.92
N PRO A 120 2.28 -4.60 19.99
CA PRO A 120 3.65 -4.11 19.86
C PRO A 120 4.47 -4.92 18.85
N TYR A 121 5.48 -4.27 18.27
CA TYR A 121 6.47 -4.89 17.38
C TYR A 121 6.94 -6.24 17.93
N SER A 122 6.86 -7.28 17.10
CA SER A 122 7.20 -8.64 17.52
C SER A 122 7.70 -9.50 16.36
N ASN A 123 8.34 -10.61 16.70
CA ASN A 123 8.72 -11.62 15.73
C ASN A 123 7.54 -12.57 15.48
N PHE A 124 7.13 -12.76 14.23
CA PHE A 124 6.07 -13.71 13.88
C PHE A 124 6.38 -14.45 12.58
N ALA A 125 5.76 -15.63 12.44
CA ALA A 125 5.88 -16.46 11.25
C ALA A 125 4.91 -15.99 10.17
N VAL A 126 5.42 -15.89 8.94
CA VAL A 126 4.66 -15.65 7.72
C VAL A 126 4.62 -16.95 6.92
N LYS A 127 3.41 -17.36 6.55
CA LYS A 127 3.14 -18.57 5.77
C LYS A 127 2.76 -18.24 4.35
N VAL A 128 3.42 -18.89 3.39
CA VAL A 128 3.09 -18.80 1.96
C VAL A 128 2.01 -19.85 1.66
N SER A 129 0.75 -19.41 1.59
CA SER A 129 -0.40 -20.31 1.44
C SER A 129 -0.68 -20.71 -0.02
N GLN A 130 -0.17 -19.94 -0.99
CA GLN A 130 -0.36 -20.17 -2.43
C GLN A 130 0.98 -20.03 -3.18
N PRO A 131 1.92 -20.99 -3.04
CA PRO A 131 3.28 -20.86 -3.60
C PRO A 131 3.33 -20.82 -5.14
N GLY A 132 2.23 -21.16 -5.83
CA GLY A 132 2.11 -21.01 -7.29
C GLY A 132 1.73 -19.60 -7.74
N HIS A 133 1.35 -18.70 -6.83
CA HIS A 133 0.97 -17.32 -7.17
C HIS A 133 2.22 -16.49 -7.54
N ALA A 134 2.14 -15.73 -8.63
CA ALA A 134 3.28 -14.97 -9.16
C ALA A 134 3.86 -13.96 -8.15
N GLY A 135 3.03 -13.43 -7.24
CA GLY A 135 3.44 -12.50 -6.18
C GLY A 135 4.36 -13.10 -5.11
N VAL A 136 4.47 -14.43 -5.03
CA VAL A 136 5.33 -15.14 -4.06
C VAL A 136 6.26 -16.15 -4.75
N ALA A 137 6.51 -15.97 -6.04
CA ALA A 137 7.42 -16.83 -6.79
C ALA A 137 8.83 -16.79 -6.16
N GLY A 138 9.32 -17.95 -5.70
CA GLY A 138 10.63 -18.07 -5.05
C GLY A 138 10.66 -17.65 -3.57
N VAL A 139 9.52 -17.29 -2.99
CA VAL A 139 9.38 -16.96 -1.56
C VAL A 139 8.99 -18.23 -0.80
N SER A 140 9.73 -18.55 0.25
CA SER A 140 9.38 -19.62 1.21
C SER A 140 8.83 -18.98 2.49
N ASP A 141 8.21 -19.79 3.35
CA ASP A 141 7.88 -19.36 4.72
C ASP A 141 9.08 -18.69 5.39
N PHE A 142 8.82 -17.62 6.14
CA PHE A 142 9.86 -16.84 6.82
C PHE A 142 9.34 -16.27 8.15
N ASN A 143 10.27 -15.83 9.00
CA ASN A 143 9.94 -15.03 10.17
C ASN A 143 10.35 -13.58 9.92
N THR A 144 9.58 -12.64 10.47
CA THR A 144 9.88 -11.20 10.39
C THR A 144 9.60 -10.52 11.72
N ASP A 145 10.35 -9.45 11.99
CA ASP A 145 10.06 -8.52 13.07
C ASP A 145 9.26 -7.36 12.49
N ASP A 146 7.96 -7.27 12.82
CA ASP A 146 7.10 -6.22 12.29
C ASP A 146 5.84 -5.95 13.15
N GLU A 147 4.99 -5.05 12.68
CA GLU A 147 3.61 -4.85 13.13
C GLU A 147 2.66 -5.80 12.40
N LEU A 148 2.13 -6.82 13.10
CA LEU A 148 1.08 -7.66 12.53
C LEU A 148 -0.28 -6.98 12.68
N TYR A 149 -0.78 -6.44 11.56
CA TYR A 149 -2.06 -5.75 11.52
C TYR A 149 -3.25 -6.70 11.72
N MET A 150 -4.20 -6.27 12.53
CA MET A 150 -5.42 -6.99 12.90
C MET A 150 -6.64 -6.09 12.73
N GLY A 151 -7.82 -6.71 12.56
CA GLY A 151 -9.06 -5.96 12.35
C GLY A 151 -9.07 -5.13 11.05
N ILE A 152 -8.35 -5.59 10.03
CA ILE A 152 -8.30 -4.99 8.70
C ILE A 152 -9.57 -5.36 7.92
N GLU A 153 -10.08 -4.43 7.13
CA GLU A 153 -11.14 -4.72 6.17
C GLU A 153 -10.54 -5.40 4.95
N TYR A 154 -11.15 -6.50 4.50
CA TYR A 154 -10.79 -7.18 3.26
C TYR A 154 -12.01 -7.26 2.33
N LYS A 155 -11.83 -6.91 1.07
CA LYS A 155 -12.85 -7.11 0.03
C LYS A 155 -12.81 -8.53 -0.48
N SER A 156 -13.98 -9.08 -0.80
CA SER A 156 -14.09 -10.40 -1.41
C SER A 156 -13.51 -10.40 -2.82
N GLY A 157 -12.98 -11.55 -3.25
CA GLY A 157 -12.34 -11.70 -4.56
C GLY A 157 -10.85 -11.36 -4.58
N SER A 158 -10.26 -10.94 -3.46
CA SER A 158 -8.82 -10.81 -3.29
C SER A 158 -8.14 -12.17 -3.13
N ASP A 159 -7.04 -12.39 -3.85
CA ASP A 159 -6.19 -13.56 -3.66
C ASP A 159 -5.25 -13.33 -2.46
N VAL A 160 -5.38 -14.16 -1.43
CA VAL A 160 -4.51 -14.15 -0.25
C VAL A 160 -3.49 -15.27 -0.37
N TYR A 161 -2.21 -14.91 -0.40
CA TYR A 161 -1.10 -15.84 -0.62
C TYR A 161 0.00 -15.78 0.45
N LEU A 162 -0.11 -14.84 1.40
CA LEU A 162 0.67 -14.77 2.63
C LEU A 162 -0.29 -14.66 3.81
N THR A 163 0.07 -15.21 4.97
CA THR A 163 -0.62 -14.95 6.24
C THR A 163 0.38 -14.88 7.39
N GLY A 164 0.21 -13.94 8.31
CA GLY A 164 0.98 -13.86 9.55
C GLY A 164 0.27 -14.54 10.72
N THR A 165 1.01 -15.27 11.56
CA THR A 165 0.45 -15.93 12.76
C THR A 165 1.03 -15.35 14.05
N SER A 166 0.16 -14.87 14.93
CA SER A 166 0.46 -14.47 16.31
C SER A 166 -0.21 -15.41 17.31
N GLU A 167 0.01 -15.19 18.61
CA GLU A 167 -0.71 -15.92 19.67
C GLU A 167 -2.23 -15.70 19.61
N GLU A 168 -2.69 -14.56 19.07
CA GLU A 168 -4.11 -14.19 19.01
C GLU A 168 -4.83 -14.74 17.77
N GLY A 169 -4.08 -15.20 16.75
CA GLY A 169 -4.68 -15.74 15.54
C GLY A 169 -3.79 -15.64 14.30
N THR A 170 -4.38 -15.98 13.15
CA THR A 170 -3.75 -15.88 11.82
C THR A 170 -4.47 -14.84 10.99
N TRP A 171 -3.70 -13.96 10.36
CA TRP A 171 -4.18 -12.78 9.64
C TRP A 171 -3.61 -12.76 8.21
N PRO A 172 -4.42 -12.40 7.18
CA PRO A 172 -3.94 -12.18 5.81
C PRO A 172 -2.89 -11.06 5.72
#